data_AF-A0ABC9TPI7-F1
#
_entry.id   AF-A0ABC9TPI7-F1
#
_cell.length_a   1.000
_cell.length_b   1.000
_cell.length_c   1.000
_cell.angle_alpha   90.00
_cell.angle_beta   90.00
_cell.angle_gamma   90.00
#
_symmetry.space_group_name_H-M   'P 1'
#
loop_
_entity.id
_entity.type
_entity.pdbx_description
1 polymer ?
#
loop_
_entity_poly.entity_id
_entity_poly.type
_entity_poly.pdbx_seq_one_letter_code
_entity_poly.pdbx_strand_id
1 'polypeptide(L)'
;MMIVVLLMSSCLFLFVSYQLYLRLLVEKLDSEDRTLKRKINFYKYQKNSRLMIYLLFSVCLLSVLLLGIVYTYYQLNQRNIRMEQRIERLAQGQATQGDKIKKQAIKKTALNQFPWKQAVSTESAAVLTNYELQLAREWRPYFGETSITIIRSEKTQTLTLSVFSVGLSYHEFQTGQDNIVALIAALNSVKEITMIDFNFTYRDQEQTLVKSIDTYARETLETNLEPVVIS
;
A
#
# COMPACT_ATOMS: atom_id res chain seq x y z
N MET A 1 -15.88 -5.15 13.56
CA MET A 1 -15.66 -5.94 14.80
C MET A 1 -15.85 -5.10 16.06
N MET A 2 -15.18 -3.96 16.21
CA MET A 2 -15.30 -3.08 17.39
C MET A 2 -16.73 -2.59 17.65
N ILE A 3 -17.46 -2.16 16.61
CA ILE A 3 -18.86 -1.73 16.73
C ILE A 3 -19.76 -2.88 17.23
N VAL A 4 -19.54 -4.10 16.73
CA VAL A 4 -20.31 -5.29 17.13
C VAL A 4 -20.03 -5.66 18.59
N VAL A 5 -18.77 -5.59 19.02
CA VAL A 5 -18.37 -5.84 20.42
C VAL A 5 -18.98 -4.80 21.36
N LEU A 6 -19.01 -3.53 20.97
CA LEU A 6 -19.63 -2.45 21.74
C LEU A 6 -21.16 -2.64 21.84
N LEU A 7 -21.82 -2.99 20.74
CA LEU A 7 -23.26 -3.29 20.74
C LEU A 7 -23.60 -4.49 21.62
N MET A 8 -22.83 -5.57 21.54
CA MET A 8 -23.03 -6.77 22.37
C MET A 8 -22.77 -6.49 23.86
N SER A 9 -21.73 -5.71 24.17
CA SER A 9 -21.44 -5.28 25.55
C SER A 9 -22.54 -4.39 26.11
N SER A 10 -23.04 -3.44 25.32
CA SER A 10 -24.17 -2.58 25.70
C SER A 10 -25.46 -3.37 25.93
N CYS A 11 -25.75 -4.35 25.07
CA CYS A 11 -26.91 -5.23 25.22
C CYS A 11 -26.83 -6.08 26.49
N LEU A 12 -25.66 -6.67 26.80
CA LEU A 12 -25.43 -7.41 28.03
C LEU A 12 -25.56 -6.52 29.27
N PHE A 13 -25.05 -5.30 29.22
CA PHE A 13 -25.16 -4.33 30.32
C PHE A 13 -26.63 -3.95 30.61
N LEU A 14 -27.42 -3.69 29.57
CA LEU A 14 -28.86 -3.44 29.70
C LEU A 14 -29.59 -4.66 30.26
N PHE A 15 -29.24 -5.86 29.80
CA PHE A 15 -29.81 -7.11 30.32
C PHE A 15 -29.53 -7.30 31.81
N VAL A 16 -28.28 -7.15 32.26
CA VAL A 16 -27.90 -7.26 33.68
C VAL A 16 -28.63 -6.21 34.53
N SER A 17 -28.67 -4.97 34.04
CA SER A 17 -29.36 -3.86 34.72
C SER A 17 -30.85 -4.15 34.90
N TYR A 18 -31.49 -4.71 33.88
CA TYR A 18 -32.89 -5.11 33.93
C TYR A 18 -33.15 -6.26 34.93
N GLN A 19 -32.29 -7.28 34.97
CA GLN A 19 -32.43 -8.38 35.93
C GLN A 19 -32.23 -7.91 37.38
N LEU A 20 -31.29 -6.98 37.61
CA LEU A 20 -31.08 -6.35 38.93
C LEU A 20 -32.30 -5.51 39.35
N TYR A 21 -32.87 -4.74 38.42
CA TYR A 21 -34.09 -3.98 38.67
C TYR A 21 -35.26 -4.89 39.06
N LEU A 22 -35.47 -5.98 38.33
CA LEU A 22 -36.51 -6.97 38.66
C LEU A 22 -36.29 -7.60 40.05
N ARG A 23 -35.04 -7.89 40.41
CA ARG A 23 -34.71 -8.40 41.74
C ARG A 23 -35.08 -7.41 42.84
N LEU A 24 -34.71 -6.14 42.68
CA LEU A 24 -35.06 -5.07 43.62
C LEU A 24 -36.58 -4.91 43.76
N LEU A 25 -37.34 -5.07 42.67
CA LEU A 25 -38.80 -4.98 42.68
C LEU A 25 -39.44 -6.17 43.41
N VAL A 26 -38.91 -7.38 43.22
CA VAL A 26 -39.33 -8.59 43.95
C VAL A 26 -38.99 -8.50 45.44
N GLU A 27 -37.85 -7.89 45.79
CA GLU A 27 -37.43 -7.67 47.18
C GLU A 27 -38.44 -6.77 47.93
N LYS A 28 -38.91 -5.70 47.27
CA LYS A 28 -39.82 -4.69 47.81
C LYS A 28 -41.27 -5.15 48.02
N LEU A 29 -41.68 -6.32 47.50
CA LEU A 29 -43.03 -6.85 47.75
C LEU A 29 -43.18 -7.27 49.22
N ASP A 30 -43.93 -6.53 50.03
CA ASP A 30 -44.29 -6.97 51.38
C ASP A 30 -45.80 -6.89 51.60
N SER A 31 -46.30 -7.68 52.55
CA SER A 31 -47.72 -7.73 52.90
C SER A 31 -47.87 -7.93 54.41
N GLU A 32 -48.82 -7.21 55.00
CA GLU A 32 -49.12 -7.28 56.43
C GLU A 32 -49.90 -8.56 56.81
N ASP A 33 -50.62 -9.17 55.86
CA ASP A 33 -51.36 -10.41 56.11
C ASP A 33 -50.45 -11.65 56.12
N ARG A 34 -50.60 -12.49 57.16
CA ARG A 34 -49.75 -13.66 57.43
C ARG A 34 -49.85 -14.74 56.35
N THR A 35 -51.03 -14.94 55.75
CA THR A 35 -51.21 -15.97 54.70
C THR A 35 -50.66 -15.51 53.35
N LEU A 36 -50.91 -14.25 52.98
CA LEU A 36 -50.30 -13.60 51.83
C LEU A 36 -48.77 -13.53 51.95
N LYS A 37 -48.22 -13.21 53.12
CA LYS A 37 -46.78 -13.15 53.38
C LYS A 37 -46.07 -14.49 53.10
N ARG A 38 -46.69 -15.62 53.45
CA ARG A 38 -46.13 -16.94 53.17
C ARG A 38 -46.11 -17.27 51.67
N LYS A 39 -47.17 -16.90 50.93
CA LYS A 39 -47.23 -17.07 49.46
C LYS A 39 -46.22 -16.15 48.75
N ILE A 40 -46.11 -14.91 49.20
CA ILE A 40 -45.13 -13.93 48.69
C ILE A 40 -43.70 -14.42 48.92
N ASN A 41 -43.38 -14.95 50.11
CA ASN A 41 -42.04 -15.47 50.39
C ASN A 41 -41.67 -16.68 49.51
N PHE A 42 -42.62 -17.57 49.24
CA PHE A 42 -42.40 -18.68 48.31
C PHE A 42 -42.16 -18.19 46.88
N TYR A 43 -42.95 -17.22 46.42
CA TYR A 43 -42.77 -16.58 45.12
C TYR A 43 -41.42 -15.84 45.02
N LYS A 44 -41.03 -15.09 46.06
CA LYS A 44 -39.71 -14.43 46.16
C LYS A 44 -38.59 -15.45 46.02
N TYR A 45 -38.64 -16.55 46.75
CA TYR A 45 -37.61 -17.59 46.69
C TYR A 45 -37.48 -18.19 45.28
N GLN A 46 -38.60 -18.56 44.65
CA GLN A 46 -38.62 -19.15 43.32
C GLN A 46 -38.12 -18.18 42.24
N LYS A 47 -38.57 -16.91 42.27
CA LYS A 47 -38.14 -15.89 41.31
C LYS A 47 -36.69 -15.48 41.52
N ASN A 48 -36.25 -15.29 42.77
CA ASN A 48 -34.88 -14.91 43.10
C ASN A 48 -33.88 -16.01 42.68
N SER A 49 -34.22 -17.29 42.85
CA SER A 49 -33.40 -18.40 42.35
C SER A 49 -33.19 -18.34 40.83
N ARG A 50 -34.25 -18.09 40.05
CA ARG A 50 -34.14 -17.94 38.59
C ARG A 50 -33.33 -16.70 38.18
N LEU A 51 -33.54 -15.56 38.86
CA LEU A 51 -32.79 -14.32 38.62
C LEU A 51 -31.30 -14.49 38.92
N MET A 52 -30.94 -15.23 39.97
CA MET A 52 -29.55 -15.55 40.31
C MET A 52 -28.87 -16.40 39.23
N ILE A 53 -29.58 -17.37 38.64
CA ILE A 53 -29.05 -18.18 37.53
C ILE A 53 -28.76 -17.31 36.30
N TYR A 54 -29.68 -16.39 35.94
CA TYR A 54 -29.46 -15.48 34.81
C TYR A 54 -28.31 -14.50 35.03
N LEU A 55 -28.16 -13.98 36.25
CA LEU A 55 -27.02 -13.13 36.62
C LEU A 55 -25.69 -13.88 36.51
N LEU A 56 -25.62 -15.10 37.02
CA LEU A 56 -24.41 -15.92 36.99
C LEU A 56 -24.02 -16.27 35.55
N PHE A 57 -25.00 -16.62 34.72
CA PHE A 57 -24.79 -16.85 33.29
C PHE A 57 -24.27 -15.60 32.57
N SER A 58 -24.85 -14.42 32.86
CA SER A 58 -24.43 -13.16 32.25
C SER A 58 -23.01 -12.76 32.63
N VAL A 59 -22.59 -13.00 33.87
CA VAL A 59 -21.22 -12.73 34.33
C VAL A 59 -20.22 -13.66 33.62
N CYS A 60 -20.59 -14.93 33.44
CA CYS A 60 -19.77 -15.89 32.71
C CYS A 60 -19.62 -15.52 31.22
N LEU A 61 -20.69 -15.03 30.59
CA LEU A 61 -20.63 -14.52 29.22
C LEU A 61 -19.72 -13.30 29.09
N LEU A 62 -19.81 -12.37 30.06
CA LEU A 62 -19.00 -11.16 30.08
C LEU A 62 -17.51 -11.47 30.28
N SER A 63 -17.16 -12.46 31.11
CA SER A 63 -15.76 -12.87 31.29
C SER A 63 -15.16 -13.48 30.03
N VAL A 64 -15.90 -14.34 29.31
CA VAL A 64 -15.45 -14.89 28.01
C VAL A 64 -15.25 -13.80 26.97
N LEU A 65 -16.16 -12.83 26.92
CA LEU A 65 -16.06 -11.70 25.99
C LEU A 65 -14.83 -10.84 26.29
N LEU A 66 -14.56 -10.53 27.56
CA LEU A 66 -13.36 -9.79 27.97
C LEU A 66 -12.07 -10.54 27.62
N LEU A 67 -12.02 -11.85 27.85
CA LEU A 67 -10.87 -12.68 27.44
C LEU A 67 -10.64 -12.64 25.93
N GLY A 68 -11.71 -12.68 25.14
CA GLY A 68 -11.64 -12.51 23.68
C GLY A 68 -11.04 -11.17 23.26
N ILE A 69 -11.46 -10.08 23.90
CA ILE A 69 -10.91 -8.73 23.64
C ILE A 69 -9.41 -8.71 23.95
N VAL A 70 -9.00 -9.17 25.13
CA VAL A 70 -7.59 -9.19 25.55
C VAL A 70 -6.74 -10.02 24.57
N TYR A 71 -7.25 -11.18 24.14
CA TYR A 71 -6.57 -12.02 23.15
C TYR A 71 -6.38 -11.30 21.81
N THR A 72 -7.43 -10.65 21.29
CA THR A 72 -7.33 -9.90 20.03
C THR A 72 -6.38 -8.72 20.15
N TYR A 73 -6.37 -8.02 21.29
CA TYR A 73 -5.43 -6.93 21.56
C TYR A 73 -3.98 -7.44 21.57
N TYR A 74 -3.73 -8.56 22.25
CA TYR A 74 -2.42 -9.19 22.28
C TYR A 74 -1.93 -9.59 20.89
N GLN A 75 -2.81 -10.20 20.07
CA GLN A 75 -2.49 -10.56 18.69
C GLN A 75 -2.18 -9.32 17.83
N LEU A 76 -2.96 -8.25 17.99
CA LEU A 76 -2.75 -6.99 17.27
C LEU A 76 -1.41 -6.36 17.65
N ASN A 77 -1.10 -6.35 18.94
CA ASN A 77 0.17 -5.81 19.44
C ASN A 77 1.38 -6.59 18.90
N GLN A 78 1.32 -7.92 18.88
CA GLN A 78 2.37 -8.74 18.25
C GLN A 78 2.53 -8.44 16.75
N ARG A 79 1.43 -8.17 16.03
CA ARG A 79 1.49 -7.78 14.62
C ARG A 79 2.14 -6.41 14.46
N ASN A 80 1.81 -5.45 15.31
CA ASN A 80 2.40 -4.11 15.28
C ASN A 80 3.91 -4.18 15.54
N ILE A 81 4.36 -4.89 16.58
CA ILE A 81 5.80 -5.06 16.88
C ILE A 81 6.53 -5.70 15.69
N ARG A 82 5.93 -6.70 15.05
CA ARG A 82 6.52 -7.34 13.86
C ARG A 82 6.58 -6.39 12.67
N MET A 83 5.58 -5.51 12.50
CA MET A 83 5.57 -4.49 11.45
C MET A 83 6.63 -3.42 11.72
N GLU A 84 6.77 -2.94 12.96
CA GLU A 84 7.82 -2.01 13.37
C GLU A 84 9.21 -2.59 13.09
N GLN A 85 9.46 -3.85 13.46
CA GLN A 85 10.72 -4.52 13.13
C GLN A 85 10.96 -4.66 11.63
N ARG A 86 9.91 -4.83 10.81
CA ARG A 86 10.04 -4.83 9.35
C ARG A 86 10.35 -3.43 8.83
N ILE A 87 9.71 -2.40 9.37
CA ILE A 87 9.97 -1.00 9.02
C ILE A 87 11.40 -0.63 9.40
N GLU A 88 11.88 -1.01 10.58
CA GLU A 88 13.27 -0.76 11.00
C GLU A 88 14.27 -1.52 10.13
N ARG A 89 14.01 -2.77 9.75
CA ARG A 89 14.85 -3.52 8.80
C ARG A 89 14.81 -2.93 7.39
N LEU A 90 13.67 -2.41 6.94
CA LEU A 90 13.55 -1.70 5.68
C LEU A 90 14.26 -0.34 5.73
N ALA A 91 14.16 0.38 6.85
CA ALA A 91 14.85 1.65 7.08
C ALA A 91 16.37 1.45 7.19
N GLN A 92 16.83 0.40 7.88
CA GLN A 92 18.25 0.03 7.97
C GLN A 92 18.77 -0.51 6.63
N GLY A 93 17.96 -1.29 5.90
CA GLY A 93 18.27 -1.74 4.54
C GLY A 93 18.26 -0.60 3.52
N GLN A 94 17.49 0.46 3.74
CA GLN A 94 17.56 1.71 2.97
C GLN A 94 18.77 2.57 3.39
N ALA A 95 19.15 2.58 4.67
CA ALA A 95 20.31 3.34 5.15
C ALA A 95 21.67 2.71 4.74
N THR A 96 21.70 1.42 4.40
CA THR A 96 22.86 0.74 3.81
C THR A 96 22.85 0.67 2.27
N GLN A 97 21.76 1.12 1.62
CA GLN A 97 21.75 1.44 0.19
C GLN A 97 22.20 2.89 -0.01
N GLY A 98 23.50 3.13 0.16
CA GLY A 98 24.13 4.27 -0.50
C GLY A 98 23.86 4.17 -2.01
N ASP A 99 23.27 5.21 -2.57
CA ASP A 99 22.82 5.38 -3.95
C ASP A 99 22.17 4.15 -4.60
N LYS A 100 20.82 4.10 -4.59
CA LYS A 100 20.07 3.04 -5.31
C LYS A 100 20.30 3.08 -6.83
N ILE A 101 20.80 4.20 -7.35
CA ILE A 101 21.12 4.40 -8.75
C ILE A 101 22.63 4.38 -8.94
N LYS A 102 23.12 3.50 -9.81
CA LYS A 102 24.55 3.45 -10.15
C LYS A 102 24.87 4.58 -11.14
N LYS A 103 25.89 5.39 -10.82
CA LYS A 103 26.55 6.27 -11.80
C LYS A 103 27.40 5.42 -12.75
N GLN A 104 26.76 4.78 -13.72
CA GLN A 104 27.42 3.97 -14.74
C GLN A 104 26.72 4.20 -16.08
N ALA A 105 27.49 4.35 -17.15
CA ALA A 105 26.93 4.38 -18.49
C ALA A 105 26.23 3.05 -18.79
N ILE A 106 24.99 3.12 -19.32
CA ILE A 106 24.33 1.95 -19.91
C ILE A 106 25.27 1.41 -20.99
N LYS A 107 25.71 0.15 -20.85
CA LYS A 107 26.68 -0.43 -21.78
C LYS A 107 26.05 -0.45 -23.17
N LYS A 108 26.70 0.18 -24.16
CA LYS A 108 26.28 0.17 -25.58
C LYS A 108 25.98 -1.25 -26.11
N THR A 109 26.64 -2.27 -25.55
CA THR A 109 26.40 -3.68 -25.88
C THR A 109 24.99 -4.16 -25.53
N ALA A 110 24.39 -3.70 -24.42
CA ALA A 110 23.01 -4.07 -24.05
C ALA A 110 21.98 -3.45 -25.00
N LEU A 111 22.19 -2.16 -25.35
CA LEU A 111 21.36 -1.44 -26.32
C LEU A 111 21.41 -2.05 -27.72
N ASN A 112 22.57 -2.56 -28.15
CA ASN A 112 22.71 -3.22 -29.45
C ASN A 112 22.13 -4.65 -29.49
N GLN A 113 21.98 -5.30 -28.33
CA GLN A 113 21.37 -6.63 -28.24
C GLN A 113 19.84 -6.59 -28.29
N PHE A 114 19.24 -5.41 -28.01
CA PHE A 114 17.81 -5.24 -28.08
C PHE A 114 17.32 -5.22 -29.55
N PRO A 115 16.26 -5.98 -29.89
CA PRO A 115 15.82 -6.14 -31.27
C PRO A 115 14.95 -4.95 -31.76
N TRP A 116 15.53 -3.76 -31.88
CA TRP A 116 14.82 -2.52 -32.27
C TRP A 116 13.99 -2.65 -33.56
N LYS A 117 14.54 -3.33 -34.57
CA LYS A 117 13.84 -3.58 -35.85
C LYS A 117 12.60 -4.45 -35.70
N GLN A 118 12.61 -5.39 -34.76
CA GLN A 118 11.44 -6.23 -34.46
C GLN A 118 10.40 -5.42 -33.68
N ALA A 119 10.84 -4.56 -32.75
CA ALA A 119 9.93 -3.67 -32.02
C ALA A 119 9.20 -2.69 -32.97
N VAL A 120 9.86 -2.22 -34.04
CA VAL A 120 9.23 -1.39 -35.08
C VAL A 120 8.22 -2.18 -35.94
N SER A 121 8.54 -3.41 -36.30
CA SER A 121 7.75 -4.21 -37.26
C SER A 121 6.65 -5.05 -36.62
N THR A 122 6.65 -5.20 -35.30
CA THR A 122 5.69 -6.03 -34.57
C THR A 122 4.32 -5.35 -34.47
N GLU A 123 3.27 -6.04 -34.92
CA GLU A 123 1.86 -5.60 -34.78
C GLU A 123 1.20 -6.09 -33.48
N SER A 124 1.82 -7.03 -32.77
CA SER A 124 1.27 -7.59 -31.54
C SER A 124 1.55 -6.71 -30.32
N ALA A 125 0.48 -6.19 -29.69
CA ALA A 125 0.58 -5.42 -28.45
C ALA A 125 1.24 -6.20 -27.31
N ALA A 126 1.01 -7.52 -27.21
CA ALA A 126 1.60 -8.36 -26.17
C ALA A 126 3.14 -8.45 -26.27
N VAL A 127 3.67 -8.44 -27.50
CA VAL A 127 5.12 -8.48 -27.74
C VAL A 127 5.75 -7.12 -27.41
N LEU A 128 5.08 -6.00 -27.71
CA LEU A 128 5.51 -4.66 -27.29
C LEU A 128 5.57 -4.53 -25.77
N THR A 129 4.57 -5.02 -25.03
CA THR A 129 4.59 -5.00 -23.56
C THR A 129 5.74 -5.82 -22.98
N ASN A 130 6.11 -6.95 -23.60
CA ASN A 130 7.27 -7.73 -23.16
C ASN A 130 8.58 -6.96 -23.36
N TYR A 131 8.71 -6.23 -24.46
CA TYR A 131 9.85 -5.36 -24.71
C TYR A 131 9.92 -4.18 -23.73
N GLU A 132 8.79 -3.54 -23.42
CA GLU A 132 8.68 -2.52 -22.37
C GLU A 132 9.17 -3.04 -21.01
N LEU A 133 8.73 -4.23 -20.62
CA LEU A 133 9.15 -4.88 -19.38
C LEU A 133 10.63 -5.24 -19.38
N GLN A 134 11.19 -5.68 -20.51
CA GLN A 134 12.61 -5.96 -20.64
C GLN A 134 13.44 -4.69 -20.44
N LEU A 135 13.11 -3.62 -21.17
CA LEU A 135 13.81 -2.34 -21.05
C LEU A 135 13.69 -1.79 -19.62
N ALA A 136 12.51 -1.87 -19.01
CA ALA A 136 12.30 -1.38 -17.65
C ALA A 136 13.20 -2.11 -16.63
N ARG A 137 13.39 -3.42 -16.80
CA ARG A 137 14.30 -4.21 -15.95
C ARG A 137 15.76 -3.86 -16.18
N GLU A 138 16.16 -3.67 -17.43
CA GLU A 138 17.54 -3.30 -17.79
C GLU A 138 17.90 -1.89 -17.33
N TRP A 139 16.93 -0.96 -17.35
CA TRP A 139 17.14 0.46 -17.03
C TRP A 139 16.93 0.78 -15.54
N ARG A 140 16.30 -0.12 -14.78
CA ARG A 140 16.11 -0.02 -13.32
C ARG A 140 17.37 0.36 -12.52
N PRO A 141 18.58 -0.17 -12.79
CA PRO A 141 19.79 0.19 -12.06
C PRO A 141 20.22 1.65 -12.24
N TYR A 142 19.74 2.31 -13.30
CA TYR A 142 20.19 3.64 -13.75
C TYR A 142 19.18 4.74 -13.47
N PHE A 143 17.90 4.38 -13.36
CA PHE A 143 16.81 5.35 -13.17
C PHE A 143 15.86 4.96 -12.03
N GLY A 144 16.14 3.90 -11.27
CA GLY A 144 15.27 3.42 -10.19
C GLY A 144 14.06 2.64 -10.70
N GLU A 145 12.99 2.57 -9.90
CA GLU A 145 11.73 1.95 -10.34
C GLU A 145 11.17 2.71 -11.54
N THR A 146 11.29 2.10 -12.72
CA THR A 146 10.91 2.71 -13.98
C THR A 146 9.87 1.90 -14.71
N SER A 147 8.96 2.63 -15.37
CA SER A 147 8.04 2.08 -16.38
C SER A 147 8.40 2.70 -17.71
N ILE A 148 8.42 1.87 -18.76
CA ILE A 148 8.74 2.31 -20.12
C ILE A 148 7.54 2.01 -21.00
N THR A 149 7.15 2.97 -21.82
CA THR A 149 6.11 2.81 -22.82
C THR A 149 6.69 3.05 -24.21
N ILE A 150 6.41 2.15 -25.13
CA ILE A 150 6.87 2.23 -26.52
C ILE A 150 5.67 2.61 -27.39
N ILE A 151 5.73 3.77 -28.02
CA ILE A 151 4.74 4.23 -28.99
C ILE A 151 5.32 4.05 -30.39
N ARG A 152 4.65 3.25 -31.22
CA ARG A 152 5.04 2.99 -32.61
C ARG A 152 4.30 3.93 -33.56
N SER A 153 5.03 4.57 -34.47
CA SER A 153 4.46 5.28 -35.62
C SER A 153 4.42 4.36 -36.84
N GLU A 154 3.22 3.98 -37.28
CA GLU A 154 3.03 3.09 -38.44
C GLU A 154 3.46 3.73 -39.76
N LYS A 155 3.27 5.05 -39.89
CA LYS A 155 3.57 5.79 -41.13
C LYS A 155 5.07 5.93 -41.38
N THR A 156 5.84 6.12 -40.32
CA THR A 156 7.28 6.41 -40.41
C THR A 156 8.15 5.22 -40.02
N GLN A 157 7.56 4.14 -39.48
CA GLN A 157 8.28 2.99 -38.92
C GLN A 157 9.31 3.43 -37.86
N THR A 158 8.89 4.32 -36.97
CA THR A 158 9.73 4.86 -35.90
C THR A 158 9.11 4.63 -34.53
N LEU A 159 9.96 4.67 -33.50
CA LEU A 159 9.59 4.48 -32.10
C LEU A 159 9.76 5.79 -31.32
N THR A 160 8.78 6.02 -30.45
CA THR A 160 8.85 6.98 -29.36
C THR A 160 8.89 6.22 -28.04
N LEU A 161 9.82 6.57 -27.16
CA LEU A 161 10.00 5.93 -25.86
C LEU A 161 9.62 6.90 -24.73
N SER A 162 8.72 6.50 -23.85
CA SER A 162 8.38 7.28 -22.65
C SER A 162 8.85 6.56 -21.41
N VAL A 163 9.68 7.22 -20.61
CA VAL A 163 10.34 6.66 -19.42
C VAL A 163 9.83 7.36 -18.17
N PHE A 164 9.13 6.63 -17.32
CA PHE A 164 8.57 7.14 -16.08
C PHE A 164 9.35 6.61 -14.90
N SER A 165 9.89 7.49 -14.06
CA SER A 165 10.52 7.12 -12.79
C SER A 165 9.78 7.74 -11.60
N VAL A 166 9.62 6.97 -10.53
CA VAL A 166 8.89 7.39 -9.32
C VAL A 166 9.72 7.21 -8.05
N GLY A 167 9.64 8.21 -7.18
CA GLY A 167 10.14 8.11 -5.80
C GLY A 167 11.65 8.26 -5.66
N LEU A 168 12.30 8.98 -6.57
CA LEU A 168 13.72 9.30 -6.48
C LEU A 168 14.00 10.32 -5.37
N SER A 169 15.15 10.24 -4.71
CA SER A 169 15.71 11.34 -3.92
C SER A 169 16.38 12.39 -4.81
N TYR A 170 16.66 13.57 -4.27
CA TYR A 170 17.35 14.64 -5.00
C TYR A 170 18.71 14.20 -5.58
N HIS A 171 19.51 13.45 -4.82
CA HIS A 171 20.82 12.94 -5.27
C HIS A 171 20.69 11.86 -6.36
N GLU A 172 19.71 10.97 -6.21
CA GLU A 172 19.38 9.95 -7.22
C GLU A 172 18.88 10.59 -8.52
N PHE A 173 18.09 11.66 -8.42
CA PHE A 173 17.64 12.44 -9.58
C PHE A 173 18.83 13.08 -10.31
N GLN A 174 19.76 13.73 -9.61
CA GLN A 174 20.97 14.29 -10.23
C GLN A 174 21.81 13.22 -10.94
N THR A 175 21.97 12.06 -10.31
CA THR A 175 22.68 10.92 -10.93
C THR A 175 21.92 10.37 -12.13
N GLY A 176 20.59 10.32 -12.06
CA GLY A 176 19.71 9.95 -13.17
C GLY A 176 19.83 10.92 -14.36
N GLN A 177 19.95 12.22 -14.11
CA GLN A 177 20.18 13.25 -15.14
C GLN A 177 21.50 13.04 -15.88
N ASP A 178 22.59 12.79 -15.17
CA ASP A 178 23.88 12.43 -15.78
C ASP A 178 23.74 11.15 -16.65
N ASN A 179 22.98 10.17 -16.17
CA ASN A 179 22.73 8.92 -16.88
C ASN A 179 21.87 9.10 -18.13
N ILE A 180 20.92 10.06 -18.15
CA ILE A 180 20.13 10.40 -19.35
C ILE A 180 21.06 10.83 -20.47
N VAL A 181 21.97 11.77 -20.22
CA VAL A 181 22.90 12.28 -21.25
C VAL A 181 23.74 11.14 -21.85
N ALA A 182 24.24 10.25 -20.99
CA ALA A 182 25.00 9.07 -21.43
C ALA A 182 24.15 8.08 -22.24
N LEU A 183 22.89 7.88 -21.86
CA LEU A 183 21.95 7.01 -22.58
C LEU A 183 21.61 7.59 -23.95
N ILE A 184 21.31 8.88 -24.05
CA ILE A 184 21.03 9.57 -25.33
C ILE A 184 22.21 9.42 -26.28
N ALA A 185 23.44 9.64 -25.80
CA ALA A 185 24.64 9.45 -26.61
C ALA A 185 24.81 8.00 -27.10
N ALA A 186 24.34 7.01 -26.34
CA ALA A 186 24.34 5.61 -26.76
C ALA A 186 23.18 5.29 -27.73
N LEU A 187 22.00 5.91 -27.55
CA LEU A 187 20.83 5.73 -28.41
C LEU A 187 20.98 6.41 -29.78
N ASN A 188 21.93 7.32 -29.96
CA ASN A 188 22.22 7.92 -31.27
C ASN A 188 22.55 6.87 -32.35
N SER A 189 23.10 5.70 -31.98
CA SER A 189 23.34 4.61 -32.94
C SER A 189 22.08 3.84 -33.36
N VAL A 190 20.96 4.01 -32.66
CA VAL A 190 19.67 3.40 -32.99
C VAL A 190 18.87 4.42 -33.80
N LYS A 191 18.75 4.21 -35.11
CA LYS A 191 18.06 5.15 -36.01
C LYS A 191 16.54 5.06 -35.90
N GLU A 192 16.04 3.94 -35.39
CA GLU A 192 14.62 3.63 -35.26
C GLU A 192 13.91 4.50 -34.20
N ILE A 193 14.65 5.11 -33.27
CA ILE A 193 14.09 5.94 -32.19
C ILE A 193 14.12 7.41 -32.61
N THR A 194 12.94 8.01 -32.76
CA THR A 194 12.80 9.42 -33.16
C THR A 194 12.61 10.37 -31.98
N MET A 195 12.04 9.89 -30.89
CA MET A 195 11.76 10.70 -29.70
C MET A 195 11.86 9.86 -28.43
N ILE A 196 12.36 10.44 -27.36
CA ILE A 196 12.34 9.87 -26.02
C ILE A 196 12.00 10.94 -25.00
N ASP A 197 11.02 10.66 -24.15
CA ASP A 197 10.63 11.52 -23.04
C ASP A 197 10.95 10.83 -21.70
N PHE A 198 11.57 11.58 -20.80
CA PHE A 198 11.83 11.20 -19.43
C PHE A 198 10.92 12.01 -18.52
N ASN A 199 10.16 11.33 -17.68
CA ASN A 199 9.23 11.93 -16.74
C ASN A 199 9.56 11.40 -15.35
N PHE A 200 10.36 12.16 -14.63
CA PHE A 200 10.91 11.78 -13.34
C PHE A 200 10.20 12.51 -12.21
N THR A 201 9.77 11.74 -11.21
CA THR A 201 9.23 12.29 -9.97
C THR A 201 10.22 12.04 -8.84
N TYR A 202 10.68 13.13 -8.21
CA TYR A 202 11.67 13.07 -7.14
C TYR A 202 11.27 13.93 -5.94
N ARG A 203 11.87 13.65 -4.79
CA ARG A 203 11.77 14.50 -3.59
C ARG A 203 12.93 15.47 -3.54
N ASP A 204 12.62 16.76 -3.45
CA ASP A 204 13.63 17.81 -3.30
C ASP A 204 14.23 17.84 -1.88
N GLN A 205 15.11 18.80 -1.63
CA GLN A 205 15.76 18.96 -0.32
C GLN A 205 14.76 19.27 0.81
N GLU A 206 13.61 19.85 0.48
CA GLU A 206 12.52 20.19 1.40
C GLU A 206 11.50 19.05 1.57
N GLN A 207 11.78 17.86 1.02
CA GLN A 207 10.89 16.69 1.00
C GLN A 207 9.58 16.90 0.23
N THR A 208 9.51 17.91 -0.63
CA THR A 208 8.38 18.13 -1.53
C THR A 208 8.52 17.30 -2.79
N LEU A 209 7.39 16.85 -3.34
CA LEU A 209 7.37 16.02 -4.54
C LEU A 209 7.41 16.91 -5.78
N VAL A 210 8.47 16.80 -6.57
CA VAL A 210 8.71 17.59 -7.78
C VAL A 210 8.73 16.67 -9.00
N LYS A 211 8.23 17.18 -10.13
CA LYS A 211 8.21 16.50 -11.42
C LYS A 211 9.16 17.21 -12.38
N SER A 212 10.03 16.46 -13.04
CA SER A 212 10.92 16.91 -14.11
C SER A 212 10.61 16.14 -15.37
N ILE A 213 10.59 16.86 -16.50
CA ILE A 213 10.30 16.30 -17.82
C ILE A 213 11.41 16.75 -18.76
N ASP A 214 12.12 15.78 -19.34
CA ASP A 214 13.16 16.02 -20.33
C ASP A 214 12.78 15.27 -21.60
N THR A 215 12.69 15.99 -22.72
CA THR A 215 12.33 15.39 -24.02
C THR A 215 13.50 15.53 -24.97
N TYR A 216 13.84 14.45 -25.66
CA TYR A 216 14.83 14.45 -26.72
C TYR A 216 14.19 13.97 -28.02
N ALA A 217 14.44 14.68 -29.11
CA ALA A 217 13.92 14.34 -30.42
C ALA A 217 15.02 14.51 -31.48
N ARG A 218 14.88 13.78 -32.58
CA ARG A 218 15.69 14.02 -33.79
C ARG A 218 14.76 14.48 -34.91
N GLU A 219 15.21 15.47 -35.67
CA GLU A 219 14.44 16.00 -36.80
C GLU A 219 14.43 15.04 -37.99
N THR A 220 15.53 14.30 -38.18
CA THR A 220 15.69 13.31 -39.25
C THR A 220 16.37 12.03 -38.73
N LEU A 221 16.25 10.92 -39.46
CA LEU A 221 16.88 9.64 -39.10
C LEU A 221 18.43 9.67 -39.14
N GLU A 222 18.99 10.70 -39.80
CA GLU A 222 20.43 10.93 -39.92
C GLU A 222 20.98 11.83 -38.81
N THR A 223 20.11 12.59 -38.11
CA THR A 223 20.49 13.49 -37.02
C THR A 223 20.50 12.79 -35.66
N ASN A 224 21.28 13.34 -34.73
CA ASN A 224 21.33 12.89 -33.34
C ASN A 224 20.05 13.31 -32.58
N LEU A 225 19.78 12.65 -31.46
CA LEU A 225 18.75 13.06 -30.51
C LEU A 225 19.23 14.32 -29.77
N GLU A 226 18.47 15.40 -29.89
CA GLU A 226 18.76 16.69 -29.27
C GLU A 226 17.67 17.06 -28.24
N PRO A 227 18.03 17.77 -27.17
CA PRO A 227 17.07 18.18 -26.15
C PRO A 227 16.06 19.17 -26.73
N VAL A 228 14.78 18.90 -26.54
CA VAL A 228 13.68 19.80 -26.90
C VAL A 228 13.39 20.69 -25.70
N VAL A 229 13.78 21.96 -25.79
CA VAL A 229 13.44 22.96 -24.78
C VAL A 229 12.00 23.39 -25.02
N ILE A 230 11.07 22.89 -24.21
CA ILE A 230 9.68 23.36 -24.20
C ILE A 230 9.65 24.62 -23.34
N SER A 231 9.68 25.79 -23.98
CA SER A 231 9.52 27.11 -23.35
C SER A 231 8.06 27.40 -22.99
#